data_AF-A0A256BMZ6-F1
#
_entry.id   AF-A0A256BMZ6-F1
#
_cell.length_a   1.000
_cell.length_b   1.000
_cell.length_c   1.000
_cell.angle_alpha   90.00
_cell.angle_beta   90.00
_cell.angle_gamma   90.00
#
_symmetry.space_group_name_H-M   'P 1'
#
loop_
_entity.id
_entity.type
_entity.pdbx_description
1 polymer ?
#
loop_
_entity_poly.entity_id
_entity_poly.type
_entity_poly.pdbx_seq_one_letter_code
_entity_poly.pdbx_strand_id
1 'polypeptide(L)'
;MGLFLSSDKANAQNAIASLSNGNYQFCSQPQPQDWRNGAGVCFNFAKIGDRVDGYYGYPHTDDLICVRGEVQGSLVTGEALAMSWGGSQWISIPNTEFNWDQEGRLSLQDGKVIRTAMDRGGKTEWILFNDAKLNTEGFYQYQQPLMTSPTQLCKWK
;
A
#
# COMPACT_ATOMS: atom_id res chain seq x y z
N MET A 1 35.04 25.26 15.02
CA MET A 1 34.97 23.79 15.01
C MET A 1 33.53 23.42 15.36
N GLY A 2 32.65 23.33 14.36
CA GLY A 2 31.23 23.05 14.54
C GLY A 2 30.87 21.82 13.72
N LEU A 3 30.80 20.67 14.38
CA LEU A 3 30.31 19.42 13.80
C LEU A 3 28.77 19.51 13.77
N PHE A 4 28.21 19.89 12.63
CA PHE A 4 26.81 19.57 12.34
C PHE A 4 26.75 18.07 12.07
N LEU A 5 26.25 17.32 13.05
CA LEU A 5 25.93 15.92 12.88
C LEU A 5 24.79 15.83 11.87
N SER A 6 25.16 15.51 10.62
CA SER A 6 24.28 15.01 9.59
C SER A 6 23.32 13.98 10.20
N SER A 7 22.02 14.28 10.22
CA SER A 7 20.97 13.28 10.47
C SER A 7 20.77 12.37 9.24
N ASP A 8 21.89 11.92 8.66
CA ASP A 8 21.98 10.89 7.63
C ASP A 8 21.76 9.53 8.29
N LYS A 9 20.50 9.20 8.55
CA LYS A 9 20.05 7.80 8.68
C LYS A 9 18.71 7.60 7.98
N ALA A 10 18.67 7.98 6.71
CA ALA A 10 17.60 7.60 5.80
C ALA A 10 18.20 7.09 4.49
N ASN A 11 19.18 6.18 4.55
CA ASN A 11 19.64 5.46 3.35
C ASN A 11 20.45 4.19 3.69
N ALA A 12 19.78 3.16 4.17
CA ALA A 12 20.18 1.79 3.86
C ALA A 12 18.96 1.16 3.22
N GLN A 13 19.09 0.65 2.00
CA GLN A 13 18.04 -0.03 1.24
C GLN A 13 17.30 -1.03 2.14
N ASN A 14 16.12 -0.63 2.64
CA ASN A 14 15.37 -1.41 3.61
C ASN A 14 14.68 -2.56 2.88
N ALA A 15 15.23 -3.77 3.01
CA ALA A 15 14.54 -4.98 2.62
C ALA A 15 13.39 -5.23 3.61
N ILE A 16 12.16 -5.02 3.19
CA ILE A 16 10.94 -5.38 3.94
C ILE A 16 11.00 -6.83 4.47
N ALA A 17 11.76 -7.71 3.81
CA ALA A 17 12.02 -9.09 4.25
C ALA A 17 12.73 -9.20 5.61
N SER A 18 13.67 -8.29 5.93
CA SER A 18 14.49 -8.39 7.14
C SER A 18 13.84 -7.79 8.40
N LEU A 19 12.67 -7.16 8.24
CA LEU A 19 11.93 -6.59 9.35
C LEU A 19 11.40 -7.69 10.28
N SER A 20 11.44 -7.40 11.57
CA SER A 20 10.72 -8.20 12.57
C SER A 20 9.20 -8.10 12.40
N ASN A 21 8.46 -8.90 13.17
CA ASN A 21 7.02 -8.70 13.30
C ASN A 21 6.74 -7.30 13.84
N GLY A 22 5.72 -6.61 13.30
CA GLY A 22 5.42 -5.24 13.68
C GLY A 22 4.53 -4.52 12.68
N ASN A 23 4.30 -3.22 12.93
CA ASN A 23 3.57 -2.33 12.03
C ASN A 23 4.54 -1.31 11.44
N TYR A 24 4.43 -1.08 10.13
CA TYR A 24 5.39 -0.31 9.37
C TYR A 24 4.69 0.56 8.33
N GLN A 25 5.27 1.73 8.08
CA GLN A 25 4.90 2.58 6.95
C GLN A 25 6.13 2.85 6.10
N PHE A 26 6.04 2.48 4.83
CA PHE A 26 7.07 2.66 3.82
C PHE A 26 6.52 3.62 2.77
N CYS A 27 7.24 4.67 2.40
CA CYS A 27 6.79 5.63 1.39
C CYS A 27 7.86 5.90 0.33
N SER A 28 7.46 6.23 -0.90
CA SER A 28 8.41 6.56 -1.98
C SER A 28 9.15 7.88 -1.76
N GLN A 29 8.69 8.72 -0.82
CA GLN A 29 9.35 9.97 -0.44
C GLN A 29 9.68 10.04 1.05
N PRO A 30 10.70 10.84 1.45
CA PRO A 30 11.05 11.04 2.86
C PRO A 30 9.89 11.56 3.71
N GLN A 31 9.93 11.28 5.01
CA GLN A 31 8.91 11.72 5.95
C GLN A 31 8.78 13.26 5.96
N PRO A 32 7.57 13.80 5.66
CA PRO A 32 7.31 15.23 5.75
C PRO A 32 7.56 15.77 7.16
N GLN A 33 8.00 17.03 7.23
CA GLN A 33 8.19 17.76 8.50
C GLN A 33 7.02 18.70 8.79
N ASP A 34 5.83 18.38 8.26
CA ASP A 34 4.60 19.16 8.37
C ASP A 34 3.42 18.27 8.78
N TRP A 35 2.19 18.73 8.57
CA TRP A 35 0.97 18.02 8.96
C TRP A 35 0.69 16.75 8.15
N ARG A 36 1.42 16.50 7.05
CA ARG A 36 1.18 15.34 6.18
C ARG A 36 1.65 14.06 6.84
N ASN A 37 0.82 13.02 6.74
CA ASN A 37 1.08 11.72 7.34
C ASN A 37 1.80 10.75 6.37
N GLY A 38 2.24 11.25 5.21
CA GLY A 38 2.93 10.49 4.17
C GLY A 38 3.24 11.39 2.96
N ALA A 39 4.17 10.96 2.12
CA ALA A 39 4.50 11.63 0.86
C ALA A 39 4.88 10.63 -0.24
N GLY A 40 4.51 10.95 -1.48
CA GLY A 40 4.55 10.00 -2.59
C GLY A 40 3.48 8.94 -2.44
N VAL A 41 3.79 7.71 -2.82
CA VAL A 41 2.94 6.53 -2.57
C VAL A 41 3.46 5.77 -1.36
N CYS A 42 2.55 5.27 -0.52
CA CYS A 42 2.90 4.64 0.75
C CYS A 42 2.26 3.27 0.90
N PHE A 43 3.00 2.35 1.50
CA PHE A 43 2.52 1.07 2.01
C PHE A 43 2.51 1.09 3.53
N ASN A 44 1.33 1.00 4.14
CA ASN A 44 1.15 0.90 5.58
C ASN A 44 0.63 -0.50 5.95
N PHE A 45 1.43 -1.28 6.67
CA PHE A 45 1.21 -2.72 6.81
C PHE A 45 1.64 -3.28 8.15
N ALA A 46 1.00 -4.39 8.52
CA ALA A 46 1.47 -5.29 9.57
C ALA A 46 2.27 -6.42 8.93
N LYS A 47 3.39 -6.82 9.55
CA LYS A 47 4.21 -7.98 9.17
C LYS A 47 4.18 -9.04 10.27
N ILE A 48 3.98 -10.30 9.87
CA ILE A 48 4.06 -11.48 10.73
C ILE A 48 4.80 -12.59 9.96
N GLY A 49 6.03 -12.90 10.38
CA GLY A 49 6.93 -13.76 9.60
C GLY A 49 7.15 -13.12 8.23
N ASP A 50 7.03 -13.91 7.16
CA ASP A 50 7.17 -13.41 5.79
C ASP A 50 5.90 -12.79 5.22
N ARG A 51 4.78 -12.86 5.94
CA ARG A 51 3.51 -12.32 5.49
C ARG A 51 3.34 -10.85 5.87
N VAL A 52 2.77 -10.09 4.95
CA VAL A 52 2.30 -8.72 5.17
C VAL A 52 0.81 -8.58 4.86
N ASP A 53 0.14 -7.69 5.59
CA ASP A 53 -1.25 -7.31 5.36
C ASP A 53 -1.38 -5.81 5.64
N GLY A 54 -1.86 -5.06 4.67
CA GLY A 54 -1.88 -3.61 4.76
C GLY A 54 -2.56 -2.95 3.57
N TYR A 55 -2.44 -1.64 3.50
CA TYR A 55 -2.96 -0.86 2.39
C TYR A 55 -1.86 0.01 1.78
N TYR A 56 -1.96 0.15 0.48
CA TYR A 56 -1.04 0.84 -0.39
C TYR A 56 -1.80 1.94 -1.13
N GLY A 57 -1.22 3.13 -1.20
CA GLY A 57 -1.77 4.20 -2.02
C GLY A 57 -1.26 5.58 -1.67
N TYR A 58 -1.90 6.60 -2.24
CA TYR A 58 -1.50 7.98 -2.06
C TYR A 58 -2.07 8.52 -0.74
N PRO A 59 -1.23 9.05 0.17
CA PRO A 59 -1.71 9.68 1.39
C PRO A 59 -2.68 10.82 1.07
N HIS A 60 -3.71 10.96 1.91
CA HIS A 60 -4.73 12.01 1.79
C HIS A 60 -5.63 11.90 0.55
N THR A 61 -5.70 10.73 -0.08
CA THR A 61 -6.69 10.40 -1.11
C THR A 61 -7.50 9.16 -0.70
N ASP A 62 -8.57 8.89 -1.46
CA ASP A 62 -9.36 7.65 -1.33
C ASP A 62 -8.84 6.53 -2.26
N ASP A 63 -7.72 6.78 -2.97
CA ASP A 63 -7.12 5.84 -3.92
C ASP A 63 -6.19 4.88 -3.18
N LEU A 64 -6.80 3.83 -2.61
CA LEU A 64 -6.13 2.87 -1.76
C LEU A 64 -6.43 1.44 -2.22
N ILE A 65 -5.41 0.58 -2.18
CA ILE A 65 -5.47 -0.84 -2.46
C ILE A 65 -5.01 -1.60 -1.24
N CYS A 66 -5.79 -2.56 -0.74
CA CYS A 66 -5.28 -3.48 0.25
C CYS A 66 -4.40 -4.52 -0.41
N VAL A 67 -3.25 -4.78 0.17
CA VAL A 67 -2.27 -5.76 -0.32
C VAL A 67 -2.02 -6.76 0.79
N ARG A 68 -2.10 -8.03 0.45
CA ARG A 68 -1.75 -9.13 1.33
C ARG A 68 -0.89 -10.11 0.56
N GLY A 69 0.27 -10.45 1.11
CA GLY A 69 1.20 -11.31 0.41
C GLY A 69 2.37 -11.76 1.25
N GLU A 70 3.26 -12.48 0.61
CA GLU A 70 4.54 -12.91 1.15
C GLU A 70 5.65 -12.01 0.63
N VAL A 71 6.66 -11.79 1.47
CA VAL A 71 7.77 -10.90 1.20
C VAL A 71 8.99 -11.70 0.75
N GLN A 72 9.56 -11.33 -0.40
CA GLN A 72 10.85 -11.83 -0.88
C GLN A 72 11.74 -10.64 -1.27
N GLY A 73 12.72 -10.32 -0.42
CA GLY A 73 13.57 -9.13 -0.61
C GLY A 73 12.79 -7.83 -0.43
N SER A 74 12.61 -7.07 -1.52
CA SER A 74 11.78 -5.86 -1.60
C SER A 74 10.43 -6.08 -2.28
N LEU A 75 10.18 -7.30 -2.77
CA LEU A 75 8.96 -7.64 -3.48
C LEU A 75 7.96 -8.29 -2.54
N VAL A 76 6.72 -7.82 -2.59
CA VAL A 76 5.56 -8.47 -1.99
C VAL A 76 4.75 -9.09 -3.10
N THR A 77 4.49 -10.39 -3.03
CA THR A 77 3.63 -11.11 -3.97
C THR A 77 2.43 -11.72 -3.26
N GLY A 78 1.25 -11.61 -3.86
CA GLY A 78 0.03 -12.17 -3.27
C GLY A 78 -1.22 -11.64 -3.95
N GLU A 79 -2.17 -11.18 -3.13
CA GLU A 79 -3.48 -10.72 -3.58
C GLU A 79 -3.68 -9.25 -3.21
N ALA A 80 -4.58 -8.59 -3.94
CA ALA A 80 -5.00 -7.23 -3.65
C ALA A 80 -6.51 -7.07 -3.66
N LEU A 81 -7.02 -6.16 -2.81
CA LEU A 81 -8.43 -5.84 -2.70
C LEU A 81 -8.64 -4.34 -2.91
N ALA A 82 -9.50 -4.01 -3.87
CA ALA A 82 -9.90 -2.64 -4.17
C ALA A 82 -11.40 -2.43 -3.89
N MET A 83 -11.79 -1.19 -3.62
CA MET A 83 -13.20 -0.79 -3.56
C MET A 83 -13.54 0.13 -4.74
N SER A 84 -14.66 -0.16 -5.39
CA SER A 84 -15.25 0.66 -6.45
C SER A 84 -16.58 1.22 -5.95
N TRP A 85 -16.74 2.55 -5.98
CA TRP A 85 -17.95 3.24 -5.49
C TRP A 85 -18.19 4.52 -6.29
N GLY A 86 -19.32 5.19 -6.09
CA GLY A 86 -19.76 6.31 -6.94
C GLY A 86 -18.76 7.47 -7.08
N GLY A 87 -17.86 7.69 -6.11
CA GLY A 87 -16.80 8.71 -6.17
C GLY A 87 -15.44 8.21 -6.68
N SER A 88 -15.21 6.89 -6.75
CA SER A 88 -14.01 6.28 -7.31
C SER A 88 -14.40 4.95 -7.96
N GLN A 89 -14.91 5.04 -9.19
CA GLN A 89 -15.49 3.91 -9.89
C GLN A 89 -14.45 3.22 -10.80
N TRP A 90 -14.37 1.90 -10.69
CA TRP A 90 -13.70 1.05 -11.66
C TRP A 90 -14.64 0.79 -12.84
N ILE A 91 -14.43 1.49 -13.96
CA ILE A 91 -15.28 1.38 -15.16
C ILE A 91 -15.07 0.03 -15.86
N SER A 92 -13.83 -0.44 -15.88
CA SER A 92 -13.46 -1.78 -16.33
C SER A 92 -12.52 -2.40 -15.30
N ILE A 93 -12.69 -3.70 -15.06
CA ILE A 93 -11.83 -4.47 -14.17
C ILE A 93 -10.85 -5.24 -15.06
N PRO A 94 -9.55 -4.90 -15.04
CA PRO A 94 -8.58 -5.56 -15.90
C PRO A 94 -8.35 -7.02 -15.49
N ASN A 95 -8.32 -7.90 -16.50
CA ASN A 95 -7.91 -9.30 -16.34
C ASN A 95 -6.42 -9.50 -16.65
N THR A 96 -5.81 -8.58 -17.40
CA THR A 96 -4.38 -8.57 -17.74
C THR A 96 -3.61 -7.70 -16.76
N GLU A 97 -2.30 -7.95 -16.62
CA GLU A 97 -1.42 -7.16 -15.76
C GLU A 97 -1.41 -5.68 -16.17
N PHE A 98 -1.51 -4.80 -15.18
CA PHE A 98 -1.34 -3.36 -15.33
C PHE A 98 -0.72 -2.76 -14.07
N ASN A 99 -0.04 -1.63 -14.21
CA ASN A 99 0.45 -0.84 -13.07
C ASN A 99 -0.70 0.01 -12.53
N TRP A 100 -0.95 -0.09 -11.23
CA TRP A 100 -2.00 0.67 -10.56
C TRP A 100 -1.57 2.12 -10.27
N ASP A 101 -0.32 2.31 -9.83
CA ASP A 101 0.23 3.64 -9.53
C ASP A 101 1.11 4.20 -10.66
N GLN A 102 1.29 5.52 -10.65
CA GLN A 102 2.11 6.22 -11.64
C GLN A 102 3.61 5.93 -11.49
N GLU A 103 4.06 5.47 -10.33
CA GLU A 103 5.46 5.13 -10.05
C GLU A 103 5.80 3.70 -10.48
N GLY A 104 4.83 2.91 -10.98
CA GLY A 104 5.02 1.55 -11.46
C GLY A 104 5.42 0.55 -10.36
N ARG A 105 4.98 0.77 -9.12
CA ARG A 105 5.41 -0.03 -7.96
C ARG A 105 4.47 -1.18 -7.66
N LEU A 106 3.16 -1.01 -7.88
CA LEU A 106 2.13 -2.02 -7.70
C LEU A 106 1.57 -2.45 -9.06
N SER A 107 1.80 -3.71 -9.41
CA SER A 107 1.13 -4.38 -10.53
C SER A 107 -0.03 -5.21 -10.01
N LEU A 108 -1.16 -5.16 -10.73
CA LEU A 108 -2.39 -5.91 -10.44
C LEU A 108 -2.82 -6.71 -11.66
N GLN A 109 -3.34 -7.91 -11.43
CA GLN A 109 -3.84 -8.80 -12.48
C GLN A 109 -4.99 -9.68 -11.96
N ASP A 110 -5.79 -10.23 -12.90
CA ASP A 110 -6.84 -11.22 -12.62
C ASP A 110 -7.91 -10.70 -11.63
N GLY A 111 -8.43 -9.51 -11.94
CA GLY A 111 -9.42 -8.81 -11.15
C GLY A 111 -10.82 -9.38 -11.31
N LYS A 112 -11.52 -9.60 -10.20
CA LYS A 112 -12.92 -10.05 -10.17
C LYS A 112 -13.71 -9.38 -9.05
N VAL A 113 -14.97 -9.06 -9.29
CA VAL A 113 -15.88 -8.59 -8.23
C VAL A 113 -16.20 -9.78 -7.32
N ILE A 114 -15.90 -9.66 -6.02
CA ILE A 114 -16.19 -10.71 -5.02
C ILE A 114 -17.32 -10.34 -4.07
N ARG A 115 -17.67 -9.05 -3.98
CA ARG A 115 -18.79 -8.57 -3.17
C ARG A 115 -19.38 -7.32 -3.80
N THR A 116 -20.70 -7.21 -3.74
CA THR A 116 -21.44 -5.99 -4.07
C THR A 116 -22.35 -5.64 -2.90
N ALA A 117 -22.32 -4.37 -2.49
CA ALA A 117 -23.26 -3.81 -1.54
C ALA A 117 -24.05 -2.68 -2.22
N MET A 118 -25.31 -2.55 -1.83
CA MET A 118 -26.17 -1.44 -2.23
C MET A 118 -26.54 -0.68 -0.97
N ASP A 119 -26.17 0.59 -0.91
CA ASP A 119 -26.53 1.47 0.19
C ASP A 119 -27.11 2.81 -0.32
N ARG A 120 -27.31 3.77 0.58
CA ARG A 120 -27.84 5.10 0.22
C ARG A 120 -26.91 5.89 -0.71
N GLY A 121 -25.60 5.59 -0.70
CA GLY A 121 -24.58 6.16 -1.57
C GLY A 121 -24.44 5.44 -2.92
N GLY A 122 -25.20 4.37 -3.13
CA GLY A 122 -25.27 3.63 -4.39
C GLY A 122 -24.62 2.26 -4.32
N LYS A 123 -24.06 1.83 -5.44
CA LYS A 123 -23.41 0.52 -5.59
C LYS A 123 -21.96 0.63 -5.13
N THR A 124 -21.55 -0.27 -4.22
CA THR A 124 -20.15 -0.47 -3.84
C THR A 124 -19.73 -1.88 -4.19
N GLU A 125 -18.60 -2.03 -4.88
CA GLU A 125 -18.04 -3.32 -5.28
C GLU A 125 -16.66 -3.51 -4.67
N TRP A 126 -16.38 -4.72 -4.19
CA TRP A 126 -15.06 -5.13 -3.80
C TRP A 126 -14.47 -6.01 -4.89
N ILE A 127 -13.30 -5.62 -5.37
CA ILE A 127 -12.61 -6.25 -6.49
C ILE A 127 -11.37 -6.93 -5.94
N LEU A 128 -11.32 -8.25 -6.05
CA LEU A 128 -10.15 -9.05 -5.72
C LEU A 128 -9.28 -9.22 -6.96
N PHE A 129 -8.01 -8.85 -6.87
CA PHE A 129 -6.96 -9.19 -7.81
C PHE A 129 -6.17 -10.37 -7.23
N ASN A 130 -6.14 -11.49 -7.94
CA ASN A 130 -5.50 -12.72 -7.45
C ASN A 130 -3.98 -12.71 -7.60
N ASP A 131 -3.43 -11.82 -8.45
CA ASP A 131 -1.99 -11.58 -8.57
C ASP A 131 -1.71 -10.09 -8.36
N ALA A 132 -1.01 -9.79 -7.28
CA ALA A 132 -0.52 -8.48 -6.92
C ALA A 132 0.98 -8.55 -6.65
N LYS A 133 1.74 -7.63 -7.25
CA LYS A 133 3.19 -7.50 -7.09
C LYS A 133 3.51 -6.08 -6.67
N LEU A 134 3.97 -5.90 -5.44
CA LEU A 134 4.38 -4.60 -4.91
C LEU A 134 5.89 -4.58 -4.68
N ASN A 135 6.61 -3.73 -5.40
CA ASN A 135 8.04 -3.51 -5.20
C ASN A 135 8.28 -2.28 -4.31
N THR A 136 8.78 -2.50 -3.09
CA THR A 136 9.10 -1.42 -2.12
C THR A 136 10.55 -0.96 -2.20
N GLU A 137 11.30 -1.34 -3.24
CA GLU A 137 12.70 -0.92 -3.40
C GLU A 137 12.84 0.60 -3.45
N GLY A 138 13.74 1.14 -2.64
CA GLY A 138 13.96 2.58 -2.54
C GLY A 138 12.92 3.33 -1.72
N PHE A 139 11.97 2.64 -1.07
CA PHE A 139 11.05 3.28 -0.14
C PHE A 139 11.76 3.65 1.17
N TYR A 140 11.35 4.78 1.74
CA TYR A 140 11.75 5.24 3.06
C TYR A 140 10.86 4.59 4.11
N GLN A 141 11.46 3.85 5.05
CA GLN A 141 10.75 3.40 6.24
C GLN A 141 10.60 4.59 7.20
N TYR A 142 9.36 4.91 7.57
CA TYR A 142 9.09 5.95 8.55
C TYR A 142 9.26 5.38 9.96
N GLN A 143 9.57 6.23 10.94
CA GLN A 143 9.85 5.80 12.32
C GLN A 143 8.65 5.07 12.95
N GLN A 144 7.44 5.46 12.59
CA GLN A 144 6.20 4.84 13.00
C GLN A 144 5.14 5.01 11.89
N PRO A 145 4.12 4.14 11.85
CA PRO A 145 2.94 4.37 11.04
C PRO A 145 2.25 5.68 11.41
N LEU A 146 2.00 6.53 10.42
CA LEU A 146 1.31 7.81 10.57
C LEU A 146 -0.03 7.83 9.81
N MET A 147 -0.12 7.08 8.72
CA MET A 147 -1.36 6.94 7.97
C MET A 147 -2.38 6.13 8.79
N THR A 148 -3.62 6.60 8.80
CA THR A 148 -4.74 5.91 9.46
C THR A 148 -5.34 4.87 8.53
N SER A 149 -5.63 3.69 9.06
CA SER A 149 -6.18 2.60 8.26
C SER A 149 -7.58 2.97 7.74
N PRO A 150 -7.84 2.86 6.43
CA PRO A 150 -9.18 3.03 5.90
C PRO A 150 -10.08 1.94 6.48
N THR A 151 -11.04 2.36 7.29
CA THR A 151 -11.97 1.42 7.93
C THR A 151 -12.76 0.74 6.82
N GLN A 152 -12.83 -0.60 6.84
CA GLN A 152 -13.54 -1.47 5.87
C GLN A 152 -12.80 -1.87 4.58
N LEU A 153 -11.75 -1.16 4.14
CA LEU A 153 -11.06 -1.48 2.87
C LEU A 153 -10.42 -2.87 2.93
N CYS A 154 -9.66 -3.16 3.98
CA CYS A 154 -8.91 -4.44 4.11
C CYS A 154 -9.70 -5.53 4.83
N LYS A 155 -11.03 -5.49 4.72
CA LYS A 155 -11.87 -6.60 5.19
C LYS A 155 -11.94 -7.67 4.11
N TRP A 156 -10.97 -8.57 4.14
CA TRP A 156 -10.87 -9.77 3.29
C TRP A 156 -11.97 -10.84 3.51
N LYS A 157 -13.04 -10.50 4.24
CA LYS A 157 -14.15 -11.40 4.61
C LYS A 157 -15.38 -11.13 3.76
#